data_AF-A0A936U9F5-F1
#
_entry.id   AF-A0A936U9F5-F1
#
_cell.length_a   1.000
_cell.length_b   1.000
_cell.length_c   1.000
_cell.angle_alpha   90.00
_cell.angle_beta   90.00
_cell.angle_gamma   90.00
#
_symmetry.space_group_name_H-M   'P 1'
#
loop_
_entity.id
_entity.type
_entity.pdbx_description
1 polymer ?
#
loop_
_entity_poly.entity_id
_entity_poly.type
_entity_poly.pdbx_seq_one_letter_code
_entity_poly.pdbx_strand_id
1 'polypeptide(L)'
;MSDVYPKIAERIRSLRKRAGLTQAQLGERSGGINAQEISRFESCSRVPSIETLARVASGLGVTLAELTAIGEDETNAEAERVRALLNGESSATLRLVGDLIELLKRHPNAAPRPRGELGVVDGLAIGDSANRIDELDLPES
;
A
#
# COMPACT_ATOMS: atom_id res chain seq x y z
N MET A 1 -23.79 -14.32 3.14
CA MET A 1 -23.57 -12.97 3.69
C MET A 1 -22.81 -12.16 2.65
N SER A 2 -23.10 -10.86 2.52
CA SER A 2 -22.42 -9.98 1.57
C SER A 2 -20.90 -9.94 1.84
N ASP A 3 -20.10 -10.13 0.80
CA ASP A 3 -18.62 -10.14 0.80
C ASP A 3 -18.01 -8.74 1.07
N VAL A 4 -18.85 -7.73 1.28
CA VAL A 4 -18.44 -6.34 1.51
C VAL A 4 -17.85 -6.14 2.91
N TYR A 5 -18.47 -6.70 3.96
CA TYR A 5 -18.02 -6.46 5.34
C TYR A 5 -16.64 -7.06 5.65
N PRO A 6 -16.32 -8.29 5.22
CA PRO A 6 -14.97 -8.84 5.40
C PRO A 6 -13.89 -7.97 4.73
N LYS A 7 -14.14 -7.44 3.54
CA LYS A 7 -13.21 -6.55 2.84
C LYS A 7 -13.02 -5.21 3.54
N ILE A 8 -14.08 -4.63 4.13
CA ILE A 8 -13.96 -3.44 4.99
C ILE A 8 -13.06 -3.74 6.19
N ALA A 9 -13.30 -4.85 6.87
CA ALA A 9 -12.54 -5.26 8.05
C ALA A 9 -11.05 -5.42 7.72
N GLU A 10 -10.74 -6.05 6.59
CA GLU A 10 -9.38 -6.18 6.08
C GLU A 10 -8.75 -4.83 5.72
N ARG A 11 -9.52 -3.94 5.06
CA ARG A 11 -9.03 -2.61 4.68
C ARG A 11 -8.72 -1.72 5.88
N ILE A 12 -9.56 -1.75 6.93
CA ILE A 12 -9.27 -1.08 8.21
C ILE A 12 -7.94 -1.58 8.76
N ARG A 13 -7.76 -2.91 8.83
CA ARG A 13 -6.53 -3.53 9.35
C ARG A 13 -5.30 -3.14 8.50
N SER A 14 -5.42 -3.17 7.19
CA SER A 14 -4.34 -2.84 6.25
C SER A 14 -3.90 -1.38 6.39
N LEU A 15 -4.85 -0.44 6.37
CA LEU A 15 -4.59 0.99 6.58
C LEU A 15 -3.94 1.25 7.94
N ARG A 16 -4.44 0.63 9.01
CA ARG A 16 -3.86 0.78 10.35
C ARG A 16 -2.39 0.34 10.38
N LYS A 17 -2.10 -0.83 9.81
CA LYS A 17 -0.72 -1.37 9.76
C LYS A 17 0.20 -0.48 8.93
N ARG A 18 -0.25 0.03 7.78
CA ARG A 18 0.52 0.98 6.96
C ARG A 18 0.83 2.28 7.71
N ALA A 19 -0.10 2.75 8.53
CA ALA A 19 0.10 3.91 9.39
C ALA A 19 0.97 3.64 10.64
N GLY A 20 1.45 2.41 10.84
CA GLY A 20 2.27 2.04 12.00
C GLY A 20 1.52 2.06 13.34
N LEU A 21 0.19 2.02 13.33
CA LEU A 21 -0.63 2.18 14.53
C LEU A 21 -0.95 0.85 15.20
N THR A 22 -0.92 0.81 16.53
CA THR A 22 -1.59 -0.24 17.31
C THR A 22 -3.11 -0.05 17.27
N GLN A 23 -3.87 -1.11 17.63
CA GLN A 23 -5.33 -1.00 17.72
C GLN A 23 -5.77 0.00 18.80
N ALA A 24 -5.02 0.11 19.91
CA ALA A 24 -5.27 1.11 20.95
C ALA A 24 -5.07 2.54 20.42
N GLN A 25 -3.99 2.79 19.69
CA GLN A 25 -3.71 4.11 19.10
C GLN A 25 -4.74 4.50 18.03
N LEU A 26 -5.18 3.56 17.18
CA LEU A 26 -6.28 3.83 16.25
C LEU A 26 -7.57 4.16 17.01
N GLY A 27 -7.86 3.40 18.06
CA GLY A 27 -9.02 3.61 18.91
C GLY A 27 -9.07 5.01 19.53
N GLU A 28 -7.95 5.44 20.12
CA GLU A 28 -7.76 6.79 20.66
C GLU A 28 -8.01 7.87 19.60
N ARG A 29 -7.40 7.73 18.41
CA ARG A 29 -7.58 8.65 17.27
C ARG A 29 -9.01 8.64 16.70
N SER A 30 -9.77 7.58 16.94
CA SER A 30 -11.14 7.40 16.45
C SER A 30 -12.19 7.89 17.46
N GLY A 31 -11.81 8.84 18.33
CA GLY A 31 -12.69 9.38 19.37
C GLY A 31 -12.86 8.42 20.55
N GLY A 32 -11.77 7.80 21.01
CA GLY A 32 -11.75 7.00 22.24
C GLY A 32 -12.40 5.61 22.13
N ILE A 33 -12.45 5.03 20.93
CA ILE A 33 -12.88 3.63 20.77
C ILE A 33 -11.83 2.74 21.43
N ASN A 34 -12.24 1.73 22.21
CA ASN A 34 -11.27 0.87 22.87
C ASN A 34 -10.63 -0.13 21.87
N ALA A 35 -9.43 -0.62 22.20
CA ALA A 35 -8.69 -1.53 21.34
C ALA A 35 -9.45 -2.83 21.01
N GLN A 36 -10.28 -3.33 21.94
CA GLN A 36 -11.05 -4.55 21.75
C GLN A 36 -12.15 -4.37 20.69
N GLU A 37 -12.79 -3.20 20.64
CA GLU A 37 -13.77 -2.87 19.60
C GLU A 37 -13.10 -2.73 18.23
N ILE A 38 -11.94 -2.07 18.15
CA ILE A 38 -11.14 -2.02 16.91
C ILE A 38 -10.80 -3.44 16.44
N SER A 39 -10.38 -4.32 17.36
CA SER A 39 -10.10 -5.72 17.02
C SER A 39 -11.32 -6.45 16.46
N ARG A 40 -12.52 -6.21 17.01
CA ARG A 40 -13.78 -6.81 16.54
C ARG A 40 -14.20 -6.28 15.17
N PHE A 41 -13.88 -5.02 14.86
CA PHE A 41 -14.09 -4.46 13.53
C PHE A 41 -13.15 -5.11 12.51
N GLU A 42 -11.86 -5.23 12.84
CA GLU A 42 -10.85 -5.84 11.96
C GLU A 42 -11.02 -7.34 11.71
N SER A 43 -11.65 -8.06 12.63
CA SER A 43 -12.00 -9.48 12.46
C SER A 43 -13.36 -9.70 11.81
N CYS A 44 -14.09 -8.64 11.48
CA CYS A 44 -15.48 -8.68 11.04
C CYS A 44 -16.43 -9.38 12.04
N SER A 45 -16.00 -9.59 13.30
CA SER A 45 -16.87 -10.18 14.34
C SER A 45 -17.93 -9.21 14.83
N ARG A 46 -17.76 -7.90 14.54
CA ARG A 46 -18.78 -6.87 14.73
C ARG A 46 -18.71 -5.88 13.57
N VAL A 47 -19.85 -5.58 12.96
CA VAL A 47 -19.94 -4.55 11.92
C VAL A 47 -20.14 -3.18 12.60
N PRO A 48 -19.23 -2.21 12.37
CA PRO A 48 -19.40 -0.85 12.89
C PRO A 48 -20.55 -0.11 12.20
N SER A 49 -21.17 0.84 12.91
CA SER A 49 -22.10 1.80 12.28
C SER A 49 -21.36 2.71 11.29
N ILE A 50 -22.09 3.35 10.37
CA ILE A 50 -21.49 4.30 9.41
C ILE A 50 -20.77 5.46 10.12
N GLU A 51 -21.32 5.94 11.23
CA GLU A 51 -20.71 6.98 12.07
C GLU A 51 -19.40 6.49 12.71
N THR A 52 -19.38 5.25 13.19
CA THR A 52 -18.17 4.64 13.75
C THR A 52 -17.11 4.43 12.67
N LEU A 53 -17.52 3.98 11.48
CA LEU A 53 -16.67 3.89 10.30
C LEU A 53 -16.05 5.24 9.92
N ALA A 54 -16.83 6.33 9.95
CA ALA A 54 -16.33 7.67 9.69
C ALA A 54 -15.27 8.12 10.71
N ARG A 55 -15.49 7.83 12.00
CA ARG A 55 -14.48 8.09 13.04
C ARG A 55 -13.21 7.27 12.85
N VAL A 56 -13.34 6.00 12.48
CA VAL A 56 -12.20 5.13 12.18
C VAL A 56 -11.44 5.62 10.95
N ALA A 57 -12.13 6.05 9.89
CA ALA A 57 -11.52 6.65 8.70
C ALA A 57 -10.71 7.91 9.09
N SER A 58 -11.33 8.80 9.87
CA SER A 58 -10.65 9.99 10.40
C SER A 58 -9.42 9.63 11.24
N GLY A 59 -9.51 8.60 12.09
CA GLY A 59 -8.37 8.14 12.91
C GLY A 59 -7.23 7.52 12.08
N LEU A 60 -7.54 7.01 10.90
CA LEU A 60 -6.60 6.50 9.90
C LEU A 60 -6.04 7.60 8.97
N GLY A 61 -6.59 8.81 9.02
CA GLY A 61 -6.20 9.91 8.12
C GLY A 61 -6.70 9.76 6.69
N VAL A 62 -7.80 9.02 6.48
CA VAL A 62 -8.46 8.86 5.17
C VAL A 62 -9.91 9.30 5.25
N THR A 63 -10.52 9.57 4.10
CA THR A 63 -11.96 9.80 3.98
C THR A 63 -12.75 8.49 4.15
N LEU A 64 -14.02 8.61 4.52
CA LEU A 64 -14.91 7.45 4.57
C LEU A 64 -15.02 6.77 3.20
N ALA A 65 -15.06 7.54 2.12
CA ALA A 65 -15.09 7.03 0.75
C ALA A 65 -13.88 6.15 0.44
N GLU A 66 -12.66 6.60 0.75
CA GLU A 66 -11.41 5.82 0.54
C GLU A 66 -11.36 4.54 1.40
N LEU A 67 -11.92 4.60 2.61
CA LEU A 67 -12.04 3.43 3.48
C LEU A 67 -13.02 2.40 2.93
N THR A 68 -14.13 2.86 2.33
CA THR A 68 -15.18 2.02 1.75
C THR A 68 -15.03 1.75 0.25
N ALA A 69 -13.95 2.21 -0.37
CA ALA A 69 -13.59 1.91 -1.75
C ALA A 69 -13.19 0.43 -1.86
N ILE A 70 -14.21 -0.43 -1.82
CA ILE A 70 -14.11 -1.88 -1.83
C ILE A 70 -14.55 -2.34 -3.21
N GLY A 71 -13.63 -2.86 -4.02
CA GLY A 71 -13.91 -3.22 -5.41
C GLY A 71 -13.52 -2.16 -6.44
N GLU A 72 -12.96 -1.03 -6.02
CA GLU A 72 -11.97 -0.32 -6.83
C GLU A 72 -10.66 -1.12 -6.68
N ASP A 73 -10.56 -2.19 -7.48
CA ASP A 73 -9.33 -2.96 -7.61
C ASP A 73 -8.23 -1.96 -7.98
N GLU A 74 -7.19 -1.78 -7.16
CA GLU A 74 -5.98 -1.03 -7.56
C GLU A 74 -5.47 -1.57 -8.90
N THR A 75 -5.62 -2.89 -9.11
CA THR A 75 -5.44 -3.58 -10.39
C THR A 75 -6.27 -2.99 -11.52
N ASN A 76 -7.54 -2.66 -11.27
CA ASN A 76 -8.48 -2.15 -12.27
C ASN A 76 -8.22 -0.66 -12.54
N ALA A 77 -7.89 0.12 -11.51
CA ALA A 77 -7.44 1.50 -11.68
C ALA A 77 -6.14 1.58 -12.50
N GLU A 78 -5.15 0.73 -12.21
CA GLU A 78 -3.91 0.67 -12.97
C GLU A 78 -4.13 0.09 -14.38
N ALA A 79 -5.02 -0.89 -14.53
CA ALA A 79 -5.41 -1.41 -15.84
C ALA A 79 -6.09 -0.34 -16.71
N GLU A 80 -6.95 0.50 -16.13
CA GLU A 80 -7.57 1.62 -16.84
C GLU A 80 -6.55 2.71 -17.20
N ARG A 81 -5.61 3.01 -16.31
CA ARG A 81 -4.47 3.88 -16.63
C ARG A 81 -3.65 3.35 -17.80
N VAL A 82 -3.30 2.06 -17.79
CA VAL A 82 -2.57 1.42 -18.89
C VAL A 82 -3.39 1.44 -20.18
N ARG A 83 -4.70 1.15 -20.13
CA ARG A 83 -5.60 1.26 -21.30
C ARG A 83 -5.59 2.67 -21.89
N ALA A 84 -5.65 3.69 -21.05
CA ALA A 84 -5.61 5.08 -21.49
C ALA A 84 -4.28 5.41 -22.20
N LEU A 85 -3.14 4.93 -21.71
CA LEU A 85 -1.83 5.10 -22.35
C LEU A 85 -1.71 4.39 -23.70
N LEU A 86 -2.43 3.29 -23.90
CA LEU A 86 -2.39 2.51 -25.14
C LEU A 86 -3.37 3.01 -26.21
N ASN A 87 -4.28 3.93 -25.86
CA ASN A 87 -5.30 4.41 -26.78
C ASN A 87 -4.70 5.32 -27.86
N GLY A 88 -4.91 4.97 -29.14
CA GLY A 88 -4.37 5.73 -30.28
C GLY A 88 -2.93 5.40 -30.67
N GLU A 89 -2.29 4.45 -29.99
CA GLU A 89 -0.91 4.03 -30.27
C GLU A 89 -0.77 3.21 -31.55
N SER A 90 0.45 3.19 -32.10
CA SER A 90 0.75 2.44 -33.32
C SER A 90 0.69 0.92 -33.10
N SER A 91 0.39 0.16 -34.16
CA SER A 91 0.40 -1.31 -34.11
C SER A 91 1.79 -1.90 -33.79
N ALA A 92 2.88 -1.15 -34.01
CA ALA A 92 4.21 -1.55 -33.60
C ALA A 92 4.40 -1.38 -32.08
N THR A 93 3.97 -0.26 -31.51
CA THR A 93 3.98 -0.01 -30.06
C THR A 93 3.16 -1.06 -29.31
N LEU A 94 1.93 -1.33 -29.76
CA LEU A 94 1.05 -2.29 -29.12
C LEU A 94 1.63 -3.71 -29.12
N ARG A 95 2.33 -4.10 -30.21
CA ARG A 95 3.04 -5.38 -30.27
C ARG A 95 4.15 -5.48 -29.24
N LEU A 96 5.02 -4.46 -29.16
CA LEU A 96 6.12 -4.44 -28.19
C LEU A 96 5.62 -4.50 -26.73
N VAL A 97 4.56 -3.76 -26.41
CA VAL A 97 3.95 -3.79 -25.08
C VAL A 97 3.37 -5.18 -24.79
N GLY A 98 2.71 -5.82 -25.76
CA GLY A 98 2.23 -7.19 -25.65
C GLY A 98 3.35 -8.19 -25.35
N ASP A 99 4.42 -8.15 -26.13
CA ASP A 99 5.59 -9.02 -25.97
C ASP A 99 6.23 -8.85 -24.58
N LEU A 100 6.35 -7.61 -24.10
CA LEU A 100 6.87 -7.30 -22.77
C LEU A 100 5.98 -7.87 -21.66
N ILE A 101 4.66 -7.70 -21.76
CA ILE A 101 3.72 -8.26 -20.77
C ILE A 101 3.84 -9.79 -20.72
N GLU A 102 3.95 -10.45 -21.86
CA GLU A 102 4.16 -11.89 -21.92
C GLU A 102 5.51 -12.32 -21.34
N LEU A 103 6.56 -11.53 -21.54
CA LEU A 103 7.88 -11.78 -20.95
C LEU A 103 7.81 -11.69 -19.42
N LEU A 104 7.16 -10.67 -18.87
CA LEU A 104 6.99 -10.50 -17.42
C LEU A 104 6.17 -11.63 -16.80
N LYS A 105 5.14 -12.12 -17.49
CA LYS A 105 4.36 -13.30 -17.03
C LYS A 105 5.20 -14.58 -16.99
N ARG A 106 6.15 -14.73 -17.91
CA ARG A 106 7.11 -15.86 -17.93
C ARG A 106 8.17 -15.75 -16.83
N HIS A 107 8.46 -14.54 -16.35
CA HIS A 107 9.45 -14.26 -15.30
C HIS A 107 8.88 -13.39 -14.17
N PRO A 108 7.98 -13.93 -13.32
CA PRO A 108 7.24 -13.15 -12.33
C PRO A 108 8.12 -12.48 -11.26
N ASN A 109 9.36 -12.93 -11.08
CA ASN A 109 10.33 -12.37 -10.13
C ASN A 109 11.13 -11.16 -10.65
N ALA A 110 10.81 -10.65 -11.85
CA ALA A 110 11.45 -9.47 -12.45
C ALA A 110 10.68 -8.16 -12.19
N ALA A 111 9.52 -8.22 -11.52
CA ALA A 111 8.77 -7.01 -11.18
C ALA A 111 9.63 -6.09 -10.29
N PRO A 112 9.79 -4.80 -10.64
CA PRO A 112 10.53 -3.87 -9.81
C PRO A 112 9.84 -3.78 -8.45
N ARG A 113 10.61 -3.98 -7.37
CA ARG A 113 10.11 -3.71 -6.02
C ARG A 113 9.60 -2.25 -5.99
N PRO A 114 8.43 -1.99 -5.39
CA PRO A 114 7.90 -0.64 -5.33
C PRO A 114 8.97 0.30 -4.74
N ARG A 115 9.25 1.42 -5.42
CA ARG A 115 10.20 2.43 -4.91
C ARG A 115 9.73 2.88 -3.53
N GLY A 116 10.44 2.46 -2.48
CA GLY A 116 10.13 2.78 -1.10
C GLY A 116 10.21 1.60 -0.12
N GLU A 117 10.23 0.35 -0.59
CA GLU A 117 10.45 -0.80 0.28
C GLU A 117 11.95 -1.09 0.45
N LEU A 118 12.54 -0.55 1.52
CA LEU A 118 13.75 -1.10 2.12
C LEU A 118 13.46 -2.54 2.54
N GLY A 119 13.82 -3.50 1.69
CA GLY A 119 13.70 -4.91 2.00
C GLY A 119 14.62 -5.26 3.17
N VAL A 120 14.03 -5.74 4.26
CA VAL A 120 14.75 -6.51 5.26
C VAL A 120 15.22 -7.80 4.58
N VAL A 121 16.50 -7.89 4.29
CA VAL A 121 17.19 -9.16 4.03
C VAL A 121 17.95 -9.52 5.29
N ASP A 122 17.76 -10.75 5.76
CA ASP A 122 18.38 -11.39 6.93
C ASP A 122 19.41 -10.54 7.69
N GLY A 123 18.91 -9.75 8.65
CA GLY A 123 19.68 -9.32 9.81
C GLY A 123 20.81 -8.32 9.62
N LEU A 124 20.98 -7.63 8.49
CA LEU A 124 21.98 -6.56 8.38
C LEU A 124 21.39 -5.25 7.83
N ALA A 125 21.29 -4.25 8.70
CA ALA A 125 20.98 -2.88 8.31
C ALA A 125 22.20 -2.30 7.56
N ILE A 126 22.05 -2.01 6.27
CA ILE A 126 23.00 -1.15 5.57
C ILE A 126 22.59 0.28 5.91
N GLY A 127 23.31 0.86 6.87
CA GLY A 127 23.28 2.28 7.14
C GLY A 127 23.75 3.06 5.92
N ASP A 128 23.07 4.15 5.65
CA ASP A 128 23.35 5.12 4.59
C ASP A 128 24.83 5.57 4.67
N SER A 129 25.70 4.95 3.87
CA SER A 129 27.11 5.35 3.73
C SER A 129 27.24 6.42 2.64
N ALA A 130 26.42 7.46 2.76
CA ALA A 130 26.55 8.68 2.00
C ALA A 130 27.11 9.80 2.89
N ASN A 131 28.20 9.55 3.64
CA ASN A 131 29.06 10.62 4.15
C ASN A 131 30.42 10.12 4.70
N ARG A 132 31.40 9.82 3.83
CA ARG A 132 32.84 9.91 4.17
C ARG A 132 33.75 9.70 2.95
N ILE A 133 34.14 10.80 2.30
CA ILE A 133 35.45 10.92 1.63
C ILE A 133 35.84 12.39 1.59
N ASP A 134 36.14 12.93 2.79
CA ASP A 134 37.19 13.94 2.93
C ASP A 134 38.44 13.19 3.45
N GLU A 135 39.61 13.64 3.01
CA GLU A 135 40.98 13.10 3.22
C GLU A 135 41.45 12.03 2.22
N LEU A 136 41.85 12.49 1.03
CA LEU A 136 43.02 11.96 0.35
C LEU A 136 44.15 12.99 0.48
N ASP A 137 44.96 12.80 1.50
CA ASP A 137 46.27 13.43 1.66
C ASP A 137 47.26 12.69 0.75
N LEU A 138 47.76 13.37 -0.30
CA LEU A 138 48.91 12.92 -1.07
C LEU A 138 49.82 14.12 -1.38
N PRO A 139 51.14 13.92 -1.30
CA PRO A 139 52.09 14.93 -0.82
C PRO A 139 52.47 15.98 -1.86
N GLU A 140 52.80 17.17 -1.37
CA GLU A 140 53.41 18.24 -2.16
C GLU A 140 54.80 17.84 -2.69
N SER A 141 55.00 18.02 -4.00
CA SER A 141 56.27 18.39 -4.62
C SER A 141 56.04 18.98 -6.00
#